data_AF-A0A850KVZ8-F1
#
_entry.id   AF-A0A850KVZ8-F1
#
_cell.length_a   1.000
_cell.length_b   1.000
_cell.length_c   1.000
_cell.angle_alpha   90.00
_cell.angle_beta   90.00
_cell.angle_gamma   90.00
#
_symmetry.space_group_name_H-M   'P 1'
#
loop_
_entity.id
_entity.type
_entity.pdbx_description
1 polymer ?
#
loop_
_entity_poly.entity_id
_entity_poly.type
_entity_poly.pdbx_seq_one_letter_code
_entity_poly.pdbx_strand_id
1 'polypeptide(L)'
;MGEQATIIDFLSASLRGLEASGRAVLSPAEQQVADSIADKLDHELEDMVKQLESVASCQQEDEDDDTPEEELPPFAAFCVGLRRIGGSLLPHLVSTFKGLCDARGVPVGPFSWIIRARADAFVAYLLQVAQVHGLAFDDSLQRVGKDEQIALARLGADLRILMQQELDNVM
;
A
#
# COMPACT_ATOMS: atom_id res chain seq x y z
N MET A 1 -21.78 -13.57 0.02
CA MET A 1 -21.18 -12.24 0.26
C MET A 1 -19.92 -12.47 1.05
N GLY A 2 -18.77 -12.47 0.38
CA GLY A 2 -17.48 -12.60 1.05
C GLY A 2 -17.17 -11.28 1.75
N GLU A 3 -16.74 -11.34 3.02
CA GLU A 3 -16.20 -10.20 3.74
C GLU A 3 -15.05 -9.59 2.92
N GLN A 4 -15.16 -8.32 2.54
CA GLN A 4 -14.07 -7.60 1.88
C GLN A 4 -13.03 -7.29 2.96
N ALA A 5 -11.82 -7.85 2.80
CA ALA A 5 -10.72 -7.60 3.74
C ALA A 5 -10.41 -6.10 3.80
N THR A 6 -10.36 -5.56 5.01
CA THR A 6 -10.02 -4.17 5.30
C THR A 6 -8.50 -4.01 5.38
N ILE A 7 -8.01 -2.77 5.32
CA ILE A 7 -6.58 -2.48 5.52
C ILE A 7 -6.07 -2.98 6.89
N ILE A 8 -6.94 -3.04 7.90
CA ILE A 8 -6.64 -3.56 9.24
C ILE A 8 -6.36 -5.07 9.21
N ASP A 9 -7.06 -5.83 8.36
CA ASP A 9 -6.83 -7.26 8.19
C ASP A 9 -5.43 -7.51 7.59
N PHE A 10 -5.03 -6.69 6.62
CA PHE A 10 -3.70 -6.75 6.01
C PHE A 10 -2.60 -6.32 7.00
N LEU A 11 -2.83 -5.28 7.80
CA LEU A 11 -1.89 -4.86 8.85
C LEU A 11 -1.64 -5.97 9.87
N SER A 12 -2.70 -6.65 10.30
CA SER A 12 -2.59 -7.80 11.22
C SER A 12 -1.78 -8.95 10.62
N ALA A 13 -1.94 -9.23 9.32
CA ALA A 13 -1.17 -10.24 8.62
C ALA A 13 0.32 -9.86 8.47
N SER A 14 0.60 -8.61 8.09
CA SER A 14 1.96 -8.08 7.95
C SER A 14 2.72 -8.11 9.28
N LEU A 15 2.07 -7.72 10.38
CA LEU A 15 2.68 -7.73 11.71
C LEU A 15 3.05 -9.16 12.16
N ARG A 16 2.18 -10.15 11.94
CA ARG A 16 2.49 -11.56 12.23
C ARG A 16 3.68 -12.08 11.41
N GLY A 17 3.80 -11.66 10.15
CA GLY A 17 4.95 -11.98 9.31
C GLY A 17 6.26 -11.40 9.86
N LEU A 18 6.23 -10.18 10.37
CA LEU A 18 7.41 -9.50 10.93
C LEU A 18 7.86 -10.08 12.27
N GLU A 19 6.93 -10.51 13.13
CA GLU A 19 7.25 -11.22 14.38
C GLU A 19 8.11 -12.46 14.13
N ALA A 20 7.90 -13.15 13.00
CA ALA A 20 8.70 -14.31 12.59
C ALA A 20 10.11 -13.93 12.07
N SER A 21 10.30 -12.70 11.57
CA SER A 21 11.55 -12.22 10.99
C SER A 21 12.49 -11.48 11.95
N GLY A 22 12.06 -11.25 13.20
CA GLY A 22 12.88 -10.63 14.25
C GLY A 22 12.69 -9.12 14.34
N ARG A 23 11.71 -8.69 15.14
CA ARG A 23 11.54 -7.30 15.55
C ARG A 23 12.64 -6.91 16.55
N ALA A 24 13.15 -5.68 16.46
CA ALA A 24 14.09 -5.15 17.44
C ALA A 24 13.46 -5.17 18.85
N VAL A 25 14.23 -5.61 19.86
CA VAL A 25 13.79 -5.59 21.26
C VAL A 25 13.90 -4.14 21.74
N LEU A 26 12.77 -3.50 22.00
CA LEU A 26 12.68 -2.13 22.47
C LEU A 26 12.59 -2.09 23.99
N SER A 27 13.19 -1.07 24.61
CA SER A 27 12.92 -0.72 26.00
C SER A 27 11.47 -0.24 26.17
N PRO A 28 10.91 -0.19 27.40
CA PRO A 28 9.54 0.29 27.61
C PRO A 28 9.28 1.71 27.10
N ALA A 29 10.26 2.61 27.19
CA ALA A 29 10.14 3.97 26.68
C ALA A 29 10.17 4.01 25.14
N GLU A 30 11.04 3.22 24.51
CA GLU A 30 11.06 3.09 23.04
C GLU A 30 9.79 2.41 22.53
N GLN A 31 9.23 1.47 23.29
CA GLN A 31 7.96 0.82 22.94
C GLN A 31 6.81 1.83 22.94
N GLN A 32 6.72 2.74 23.91
CA GLN A 32 5.73 3.83 23.91
C GLN A 32 5.89 4.76 22.71
N VAL A 33 7.13 5.05 22.31
CA VAL A 33 7.39 5.83 21.09
C VAL A 33 6.95 5.07 19.84
N ALA A 34 7.28 3.79 19.76
CA ALA A 34 6.88 2.91 18.66
C ALA A 34 5.37 2.86 18.51
N ASP A 35 4.64 2.66 19.61
CA ASP A 35 3.17 2.59 19.61
C ASP A 35 2.57 3.92 19.17
N SER A 36 3.11 5.05 19.63
CA SER A 36 2.66 6.38 19.19
C SER A 36 2.95 6.69 17.71
N ILE A 37 4.03 6.15 17.14
CA ILE A 37 4.34 6.29 15.71
C ILE A 37 3.42 5.38 14.89
N ALA A 38 3.25 4.14 15.34
CA ALA A 38 2.37 3.14 14.77
C ALA A 38 0.94 3.66 14.65
N ASP A 39 0.36 4.14 15.75
CA ASP A 39 -1.00 4.67 15.78
C ASP A 39 -1.19 5.80 14.76
N LYS A 40 -0.25 6.74 14.69
CA LYS A 40 -0.35 7.86 13.74
C LYS A 40 -0.30 7.39 12.29
N LEU A 41 0.62 6.47 11.97
CA LEU A 41 0.69 5.93 10.62
C LEU A 41 -0.53 5.07 10.27
N ASP A 42 -1.15 4.41 11.24
CA ASP A 42 -2.39 3.66 11.01
C ASP A 42 -3.53 4.60 10.64
N HIS A 43 -3.66 5.76 11.31
CA HIS A 43 -4.63 6.79 10.94
C HIS A 43 -4.37 7.35 9.53
N GLU A 44 -3.12 7.69 9.21
CA GLU A 44 -2.76 8.17 7.86
C GLU A 44 -3.06 7.13 6.79
N LEU A 45 -2.77 5.85 7.07
CA LEU A 45 -3.05 4.75 6.16
C LEU A 45 -4.55 4.53 5.96
N GLU A 46 -5.34 4.59 7.02
CA GLU A 46 -6.80 4.54 6.92
C GLU A 46 -7.35 5.71 6.08
N ASP A 47 -6.85 6.92 6.28
CA ASP A 47 -7.33 8.10 5.56
C ASP A 47 -6.97 8.04 4.08
N MET A 48 -5.75 7.60 3.74
CA MET A 48 -5.36 7.32 2.36
C MET A 48 -6.27 6.29 1.70
N VAL A 49 -6.57 5.18 2.39
CA VAL A 49 -7.45 4.13 1.88
C VAL A 49 -8.88 4.64 1.69
N LYS A 50 -9.44 5.37 2.66
CA LYS A 50 -10.78 5.97 2.55
C LYS A 50 -10.87 6.94 1.37
N GLN A 51 -9.84 7.75 1.14
CA GLN A 51 -9.80 8.65 -0.01
C GLN A 51 -9.73 7.90 -1.33
N LEU A 52 -8.93 6.83 -1.40
CA LEU A 52 -8.83 5.96 -2.57
C LEU A 52 -10.17 5.30 -2.89
N GLU A 53 -10.85 4.74 -1.88
CA GLU A 53 -12.17 4.16 -2.01
C GLU A 53 -13.23 5.19 -2.41
N SER A 54 -13.16 6.41 -1.85
CA SER A 54 -14.04 7.51 -2.23
C SER A 54 -13.88 7.89 -3.70
N VAL A 55 -12.65 8.02 -4.19
CA VAL A 55 -12.38 8.35 -5.60
C VAL A 55 -12.82 7.20 -6.51
N ALA A 56 -12.57 5.95 -6.13
CA ALA A 56 -13.04 4.79 -6.88
C ALA A 56 -14.58 4.67 -6.93
N SER A 57 -15.29 5.22 -5.94
CA SER A 57 -16.76 5.25 -5.90
C SER A 57 -17.39 6.42 -6.64
N CYS A 58 -16.62 7.48 -6.92
CA CYS A 58 -17.04 8.54 -7.81
C CYS A 58 -17.03 8.00 -9.24
N GLN A 59 -18.20 7.93 -9.88
CA GLN A 59 -18.25 7.80 -11.34
C GLN A 59 -17.48 8.99 -11.92
N GLN A 60 -16.27 8.76 -12.41
CA GLN A 60 -15.54 9.79 -13.13
C GLN A 60 -16.34 10.05 -14.41
N GLU A 61 -16.87 11.27 -14.53
CA GLU A 61 -17.26 11.80 -15.84
C GLU A 61 -15.96 11.92 -16.64
N ASP A 62 -15.94 11.32 -17.83
CA ASP A 62 -14.78 11.21 -18.70
C ASP A 62 -14.16 12.61 -18.92
N GLU A 63 -13.07 12.92 -18.22
CA GLU A 63 -12.22 14.06 -18.55
C GLU A 63 -11.04 13.53 -19.36
N ASP A 64 -11.10 13.84 -20.65
CA ASP A 64 -10.09 13.57 -21.68
C ASP A 64 -8.68 14.00 -21.22
N ASP A 65 -7.83 13.04 -20.82
CA ASP A 65 -6.38 13.25 -20.70
C ASP A 65 -5.70 12.59 -21.91
N ASP A 66 -5.35 13.42 -22.90
CA ASP A 66 -4.69 13.11 -24.17
C ASP A 66 -3.26 12.57 -23.97
N THR A 67 -3.13 11.38 -23.37
CA THR A 67 -1.88 10.61 -23.42
C THR A 67 -2.12 9.38 -24.30
N PRO A 68 -1.30 9.10 -25.33
CA PRO A 68 -1.42 7.87 -26.10
C PRO A 68 -0.90 6.73 -25.24
N GLU A 69 -1.74 6.24 -24.33
CA GLU A 69 -1.54 4.95 -23.68
C GLU A 69 -1.74 3.89 -24.78
N GLU A 70 -0.73 3.03 -24.98
CA GLU A 70 -0.96 1.75 -25.67
C GLU A 70 -2.25 1.16 -25.08
N GLU A 71 -3.24 0.81 -25.90
CA GLU A 71 -4.52 0.25 -25.44
C GLU A 71 -4.25 -1.02 -24.63
N LEU A 72 -4.05 -0.84 -23.33
CA LEU A 72 -3.90 -1.91 -22.38
C LEU A 72 -5.28 -2.50 -22.15
N PRO A 73 -5.39 -3.83 -21.96
CA PRO A 73 -6.62 -4.43 -21.48
C PRO A 73 -7.10 -3.75 -20.19
N PRO A 74 -8.43 -3.63 -19.96
CA PRO A 74 -8.99 -2.88 -18.83
C PRO A 74 -8.37 -3.23 -17.47
N PHE A 75 -8.18 -4.52 -17.20
CA PHE A 75 -7.52 -4.98 -15.97
C PHE A 75 -6.06 -4.49 -15.84
N ALA A 76 -5.31 -4.50 -16.94
CA ALA A 76 -3.93 -4.04 -16.97
C ALA A 76 -3.84 -2.51 -16.82
N ALA A 77 -4.76 -1.76 -17.44
CA ALA A 77 -4.89 -0.33 -17.25
C ALA A 77 -5.23 0.02 -15.79
N PHE A 78 -6.15 -0.73 -15.18
CA PHE A 78 -6.47 -0.60 -13.74
C PHE A 78 -5.24 -0.84 -12.85
N CYS A 79 -4.45 -1.88 -13.15
CA CYS A 79 -3.20 -2.13 -12.45
C CYS A 79 -2.18 -0.98 -12.62
N VAL A 80 -2.11 -0.35 -13.79
CA VAL A 80 -1.25 0.83 -14.02
C VAL A 80 -1.73 2.02 -13.19
N GLY A 81 -3.04 2.26 -13.10
CA GLY A 81 -3.63 3.28 -12.22
C GLY A 81 -3.25 3.06 -10.76
N LEU A 82 -3.42 1.84 -10.24
CA LEU A 82 -3.00 1.48 -8.88
C LEU A 82 -1.49 1.65 -8.67
N ARG A 83 -0.67 1.35 -9.68
CA ARG A 83 0.76 1.61 -9.63
C ARG A 83 1.07 3.10 -9.49
N ARG A 84 0.39 3.98 -10.24
CA ARG A 84 0.57 5.44 -10.14
C ARG A 84 0.18 5.96 -8.76
N ILE A 85 -0.93 5.46 -8.22
CA ILE A 85 -1.39 5.79 -6.86
C ILE A 85 -0.36 5.34 -5.82
N GLY A 86 0.06 4.07 -5.87
CA GLY A 86 1.11 3.55 -4.99
C GLY A 86 2.44 4.31 -5.14
N GLY A 87 2.75 4.75 -6.37
CA GLY A 87 3.86 5.62 -6.73
C GLY A 87 3.92 6.94 -5.97
N SER A 88 2.76 7.46 -5.55
CA SER A 88 2.66 8.72 -4.80
C SER A 88 2.51 8.49 -3.30
N LEU A 89 1.70 7.50 -2.91
CA LEU A 89 1.33 7.27 -1.52
C LEU A 89 2.39 6.51 -0.71
N LEU A 90 3.15 5.60 -1.32
CA LEU A 90 4.25 4.92 -0.62
C LEU A 90 5.37 5.89 -0.19
N PRO A 91 5.90 6.77 -1.08
CA PRO A 91 6.86 7.79 -0.67
C PRO A 91 6.29 8.74 0.40
N HIS A 92 5.01 9.11 0.28
CA HIS A 92 4.35 9.94 1.28
C HIS A 92 4.35 9.27 2.66
N LEU A 93 3.94 8.01 2.74
CA LEU A 93 3.90 7.26 4.01
C LEU A 93 5.30 7.13 4.65
N VAL A 94 6.33 6.89 3.83
CA VAL A 94 7.73 6.83 4.29
C VAL A 94 8.20 8.20 4.80
N SER A 95 7.90 9.28 4.08
CA SER A 95 8.20 10.65 4.49
C SER A 95 7.51 11.01 5.81
N THR A 96 6.24 10.63 5.98
CA THR A 96 5.48 10.85 7.21
C THR A 96 6.10 10.09 8.38
N PHE A 97 6.49 8.83 8.19
CA PHE A 97 7.21 8.07 9.21
C PHE A 97 8.53 8.75 9.62
N LYS A 98 9.34 9.19 8.65
CA LYS A 98 10.58 9.92 8.93
C LYS A 98 10.31 11.20 9.73
N GLY A 99 9.33 11.99 9.32
CA GLY A 99 8.91 13.19 10.05
C GLY A 99 8.46 12.91 11.49
N LEU A 100 7.81 11.77 11.73
CA LEU A 100 7.40 11.33 13.07
C LEU A 100 8.59 10.90 13.95
N CYS A 101 9.64 10.31 13.36
CA CYS A 101 10.90 10.01 14.04
C CYS A 101 11.67 11.31 14.37
N ASP A 102 11.81 12.21 13.40
CA ASP A 102 12.51 13.48 13.55
C ASP A 102 11.86 14.37 14.63
N ALA A 103 10.52 14.46 14.63
CA ALA A 103 9.77 15.22 15.63
C ALA A 103 9.94 14.69 17.07
N ARG A 104 10.36 13.43 17.22
CA ARG A 104 10.62 12.78 18.51
C ARG A 104 12.11 12.66 18.82
N GLY A 105 13.00 13.07 17.91
CA GLY A 105 14.44 12.97 18.08
C GLY A 105 14.95 11.53 18.19
N VAL A 106 14.29 10.57 17.53
CA VAL A 106 14.65 9.14 17.56
C VAL A 106 15.23 8.68 16.22
N PRO A 107 16.20 7.74 16.20
CA PRO A 107 16.74 7.20 14.96
C PRO A 107 15.71 6.35 14.23
N VAL A 108 15.75 6.33 12.90
CA VAL A 108 14.83 5.55 12.05
C VAL A 108 15.04 4.03 12.21
N GLY A 109 16.29 3.57 12.26
CA GLY A 109 16.65 2.14 12.18
C GLY A 109 15.85 1.20 13.09
N PRO A 110 15.85 1.42 14.43
CA PRO A 110 15.13 0.56 15.38
C PRO A 110 13.61 0.50 15.18
N PHE A 111 13.03 1.50 14.50
CA PHE A 111 11.60 1.64 14.26
C PHE A 111 11.20 1.33 12.81
N SER A 112 12.15 1.00 11.94
CA SER A 112 11.92 0.74 10.51
C SER A 112 10.91 -0.40 10.25
N TRP A 113 10.75 -1.33 11.19
CA TRP A 113 9.74 -2.39 11.10
C TRP A 113 8.30 -1.83 11.10
N ILE A 114 8.06 -0.66 11.71
CA ILE A 114 6.74 -0.02 11.78
C ILE A 114 6.28 0.37 10.37
N ILE A 115 7.12 1.08 9.64
CA ILE A 115 6.82 1.53 8.28
C ILE A 115 6.79 0.35 7.30
N ARG A 116 7.68 -0.64 7.45
CA ARG A 116 7.66 -1.86 6.63
C ARG A 116 6.33 -2.59 6.73
N ALA A 117 5.83 -2.82 7.94
CA ALA A 117 4.54 -3.50 8.17
C ALA A 117 3.38 -2.83 7.42
N ARG A 118 3.35 -1.49 7.47
CA ARG A 118 2.27 -0.66 6.93
C ARG A 118 2.36 -0.50 5.42
N ALA A 119 3.57 -0.32 4.90
CA ALA A 119 3.81 -0.31 3.47
C ALA A 119 3.47 -1.68 2.85
N ASP A 120 3.85 -2.79 3.48
CA ASP A 120 3.46 -4.14 3.04
C ASP A 120 1.94 -4.34 3.07
N ALA A 121 1.28 -3.89 4.14
CA ALA A 121 -0.18 -3.96 4.23
C ALA A 121 -0.87 -3.12 3.14
N PHE A 122 -0.36 -1.93 2.85
CA PHE A 122 -0.88 -1.08 1.79
C PHE A 122 -0.70 -1.71 0.41
N VAL A 123 0.46 -2.30 0.12
CA VAL A 123 0.68 -3.05 -1.13
C VAL A 123 -0.28 -4.24 -1.24
N ALA A 124 -0.46 -5.00 -0.16
CA ALA A 124 -1.40 -6.13 -0.15
C ALA A 124 -2.84 -5.68 -0.40
N TYR A 125 -3.24 -4.55 0.19
CA TYR A 125 -4.53 -3.93 -0.04
C TYR A 125 -4.71 -3.50 -1.51
N LEU A 126 -3.73 -2.83 -2.13
CA LEU A 126 -3.80 -2.46 -3.55
C LEU A 126 -3.92 -3.68 -4.47
N LEU A 127 -3.23 -4.79 -4.15
CA LEU A 127 -3.37 -6.04 -4.88
C LEU A 127 -4.76 -6.66 -4.72
N GLN A 128 -5.36 -6.58 -3.53
CA GLN A 128 -6.73 -7.02 -3.30
C GLN A 128 -7.73 -6.15 -4.08
N VAL A 129 -7.53 -4.83 -4.11
CA VAL A 129 -8.35 -3.91 -4.90
C VAL A 129 -8.28 -4.27 -6.38
N ALA A 130 -7.09 -4.55 -6.91
CA ALA A 130 -6.91 -5.06 -8.28
C ALA A 130 -7.69 -6.36 -8.52
N GLN A 131 -7.65 -7.31 -7.59
CA GLN A 131 -8.35 -8.59 -7.74
C GLN A 131 -9.88 -8.47 -7.67
N VAL A 132 -10.41 -7.61 -6.79
CA VAL A 132 -11.85 -7.48 -6.59
C VAL A 132 -12.47 -6.53 -7.61
N HIS A 133 -11.92 -5.33 -7.71
CA HIS A 133 -12.50 -4.25 -8.51
C HIS A 133 -11.98 -4.29 -9.94
N GLY A 134 -10.71 -4.63 -10.17
CA GLY A 134 -10.16 -4.74 -11.52
C GLY A 134 -10.89 -5.78 -12.38
N LEU A 135 -11.39 -6.87 -11.77
CA LEU A 135 -12.25 -7.84 -12.46
C LEU A 135 -13.65 -7.30 -12.76
N ALA A 136 -14.17 -6.40 -11.93
CA ALA A 136 -15.49 -5.80 -12.16
C ALA A 136 -15.48 -4.78 -13.31
N PHE A 137 -14.30 -4.22 -13.64
CA PHE A 137 -14.12 -3.33 -14.81
C PHE A 137 -13.98 -4.08 -16.13
N ASP A 138 -13.79 -5.39 -16.09
CA ASP A 138 -13.69 -6.23 -17.29
C ASP A 138 -14.87 -7.21 -17.32
N ASP A 139 -15.95 -6.81 -17.98
CA ASP A 139 -17.18 -7.60 -18.13
C ASP A 139 -16.96 -8.97 -18.77
N SER A 140 -15.80 -9.21 -19.40
CA SER A 140 -15.43 -10.49 -20.00
C SER A 140 -14.79 -11.48 -19.00
N LEU A 141 -14.36 -10.99 -17.83
CA LEU A 141 -13.61 -11.76 -16.84
C LEU A 141 -14.46 -12.15 -15.63
N GLN A 142 -14.64 -13.46 -15.43
CA GLN A 142 -15.26 -14.00 -14.20
C GLN A 142 -14.22 -14.34 -13.11
N ARG A 143 -12.93 -14.38 -13.46
CA ARG A 143 -11.81 -14.70 -12.54
C ARG A 143 -10.50 -14.21 -13.13
N VAL A 144 -9.49 -14.00 -12.27
CA VAL A 144 -8.11 -13.70 -12.66
C VAL A 144 -7.54 -14.86 -13.50
N GLY A 145 -7.32 -14.62 -14.79
CA GLY A 145 -6.65 -15.53 -15.72
C GLY A 145 -5.14 -15.42 -15.64
N LYS A 146 -4.44 -16.03 -16.61
CA LYS A 146 -2.98 -16.07 -16.61
C LYS A 146 -2.36 -14.70 -16.84
N ASP A 147 -2.96 -13.89 -17.71
CA ASP A 147 -2.42 -12.58 -18.06
C ASP A 147 -2.68 -11.56 -16.94
N GLU A 148 -3.84 -11.66 -16.28
CA GLU A 148 -4.16 -10.86 -15.09
C GLU A 148 -3.27 -11.24 -13.89
N GLN A 149 -2.93 -12.52 -13.74
CA GLN A 149 -1.95 -12.97 -12.74
C GLN A 149 -0.57 -12.36 -13.01
N ILE A 150 -0.16 -12.26 -14.29
CA ILE A 150 1.10 -11.60 -14.66
C ILE A 150 1.03 -10.10 -14.36
N ALA A 151 -0.09 -9.43 -14.68
CA ALA A 151 -0.29 -8.01 -14.38
C ALA A 151 -0.26 -7.74 -12.87
N LEU A 152 -0.96 -8.55 -12.06
CA LEU A 152 -0.92 -8.47 -10.59
C LEU A 152 0.47 -8.72 -10.03
N ALA A 153 1.19 -9.72 -10.55
CA ALA A 153 2.54 -10.02 -10.12
C ALA A 153 3.50 -8.86 -10.42
N ARG A 154 3.36 -8.22 -11.59
CA ARG A 154 4.13 -7.02 -11.96
C ARG A 154 3.81 -5.83 -11.06
N LEU A 155 2.52 -5.54 -10.84
CA LEU A 155 2.09 -4.50 -9.91
C LEU A 155 2.71 -4.71 -8.52
N GLY A 156 2.62 -5.93 -7.99
CA GLY A 156 3.17 -6.28 -6.69
C GLY A 156 4.70 -6.22 -6.64
N ALA A 157 5.40 -6.47 -7.75
CA ALA A 157 6.85 -6.34 -7.83
C ALA A 157 7.26 -4.85 -7.86
N ASP A 158 6.63 -4.06 -8.73
CA ASP A 158 6.90 -2.63 -8.89
C ASP A 158 6.71 -1.87 -7.57
N LEU A 159 5.58 -2.11 -6.88
CA LEU A 159 5.28 -1.45 -5.60
C LEU A 159 6.27 -1.84 -4.49
N ARG A 160 6.71 -3.11 -4.44
CA ARG A 160 7.70 -3.55 -3.45
C ARG A 160 9.09 -3.02 -3.74
N ILE A 161 9.48 -2.92 -5.02
CA ILE A 161 10.74 -2.28 -5.42
C ILE A 161 10.72 -0.81 -4.99
N LEU A 162 9.65 -0.08 -5.30
CA LEU A 162 9.48 1.31 -4.88
C LEU A 162 9.56 1.44 -3.36
N MET A 163 8.79 0.63 -2.62
CA MET A 163 8.84 0.61 -1.16
C MET A 163 10.27 0.41 -0.64
N GLN A 164 11.01 -0.55 -1.20
CA GLN A 164 12.38 -0.83 -0.79
C GLN A 164 13.31 0.37 -1.07
N GLN A 165 13.19 1.00 -2.24
CA GLN A 165 13.96 2.18 -2.60
C GLN A 165 13.71 3.36 -1.65
N GLU A 166 12.44 3.62 -1.32
CA GLU A 166 12.08 4.69 -0.39
C GLU A 166 12.61 4.42 1.03
N LEU A 167 12.53 3.17 1.49
CA LEU A 167 13.08 2.77 2.78
C LEU A 167 14.61 2.90 2.83
N ASP A 168 15.31 2.50 1.77
CA ASP A 168 16.78 2.60 1.70
C ASP A 168 17.26 4.06 1.63
N ASN A 169 16.44 4.98 1.11
CA ASN A 169 16.76 6.41 1.07
C ASN A 169 16.63 7.11 2.44
N VAL A 170 15.88 6.54 3.38
CA VAL A 170 15.63 7.14 4.70
C VAL A 170 16.33 6.43 5.86
N MET A 171 16.87 5.24 5.62
CA MET A 171 17.66 4.46 6.58
C MET A 171 19.15 4.82 6.54
#